data_AF-A0A538KTJ1-F1
#
_entry.id   AF-A0A538KTJ1-F1
#
_cell.length_a   1.000
_cell.length_b   1.000
_cell.length_c   1.000
_cell.angle_alpha   90.00
_cell.angle_beta   90.00
_cell.angle_gamma   90.00
#
_symmetry.space_group_name_H-M   'P 1'
#
loop_
_entity.id
_entity.type
_entity.pdbx_description
1 polymer ?
#
loop_
_entity_poly.entity_id
_entity_poly.type
_entity_poly.pdbx_seq_one_letter_code
_entity_poly.pdbx_strand_id
1 'polypeptide(L)' 'KVMFEAADPEVFGWYIKNYGPEVNLFVDHSQIVQLECLRRGIWGTKSLWGRVVTYGGNWGAAHGAYGD' A
#
# COMPACT_ATOMS: atom_id res chain seq x y z
N LYS A 1 -10.12 -2.51 12.15
CA LYS A 1 -9.04 -2.83 11.18
C LYS A 1 -7.71 -2.81 11.92
N VAL A 2 -6.81 -3.74 11.63
CA VAL A 2 -5.45 -3.78 12.20
C VAL A 2 -4.59 -2.69 11.55
N MET A 3 -3.68 -2.10 12.32
CA MET A 3 -2.74 -1.05 11.90
C MET A 3 -1.36 -1.34 12.51
N PHE A 4 -0.31 -1.20 11.71
CA PHE A 4 1.06 -1.44 12.15
C PHE A 4 1.83 -0.12 12.28
N GLU A 5 2.61 0.01 13.35
CA GLU A 5 3.53 1.13 13.50
C GLU A 5 4.70 0.99 12.51
N ALA A 6 5.00 2.05 11.78
CA ALA A 6 6.09 2.09 10.83
C ALA A 6 6.73 3.48 10.84
N ALA A 7 7.55 3.75 11.85
CA ALA A 7 8.20 5.03 12.07
C ALA A 7 9.39 5.32 11.15
N ASP A 8 9.83 4.34 10.36
CA ASP A 8 11.01 4.44 9.48
C ASP A 8 10.72 3.99 8.05
N PRO A 9 11.39 4.59 7.03
CA PRO A 9 11.19 4.24 5.63
C PRO A 9 11.44 2.80 5.23
N GLU A 10 12.38 2.15 5.90
CA GLU A 10 12.66 0.74 5.66
C GLU A 10 11.52 -0.16 6.16
N VAL A 11 10.88 0.23 7.27
CA VAL A 11 9.80 -0.52 7.90
C VAL A 11 8.53 -0.46 7.07
N PHE A 12 8.06 0.74 6.69
CA PHE A 12 6.87 0.83 5.82
C PHE A 12 7.12 0.27 4.43
N GLY A 13 8.34 0.36 3.90
CA GLY A 13 8.74 -0.30 2.66
C GLY A 13 8.64 -1.82 2.75
N TRP A 14 9.06 -2.42 3.86
CA TRP A 14 8.91 -3.86 4.10
C TRP A 14 7.44 -4.27 4.17
N TYR A 15 6.60 -3.51 4.88
CA TYR A 15 5.17 -3.80 4.95
C TYR A 15 4.48 -3.72 3.57
N ILE A 16 4.74 -2.67 2.79
CA ILE A 16 4.20 -2.53 1.43
C ILE A 16 4.66 -3.69 0.53
N LYS A 17 5.90 -4.15 0.68
CA LYS A 17 6.44 -5.27 -0.09
C LYS A 17 5.77 -6.60 0.24
N ASN A 18 5.49 -6.86 1.52
CA ASN A 18 4.99 -8.17 1.98
C ASN A 18 3.45 -8.25 1.99
N TYR A 19 2.76 -7.17 2.34
CA TYR A 19 1.29 -7.13 2.45
C TYR A 19 0.61 -6.38 1.30
N GLY A 20 1.38 -5.63 0.51
CA GLY A 20 0.87 -4.82 -0.59
C GLY A 20 0.65 -3.34 -0.22
N PRO A 21 0.39 -2.51 -1.23
CA PRO A 21 0.27 -1.06 -1.09
C PRO A 21 -0.99 -0.57 -0.40
N GLU A 22 -1.86 -1.45 0.10
CA GLU A 22 -3.12 -1.12 0.79
C GLU A 22 -3.04 -1.37 2.32
N VAL A 23 -1.87 -1.78 2.83
CA VAL A 23 -1.67 -2.03 4.26
C VAL A 23 -1.87 -0.76 5.10
N ASN A 24 -2.55 -0.85 6.24
CA ASN A 24 -2.76 0.30 7.14
C ASN A 24 -1.52 0.50 8.00
N LEU A 25 -0.88 1.66 7.88
CA LEU A 25 0.35 2.00 8.61
C LEU A 25 0.13 3.28 9.42
N PHE A 26 0.62 3.27 10.65
CA PHE A 26 0.75 4.46 11.49
C PHE A 26 2.16 5.02 11.27
N VAL A 27 2.24 6.19 10.62
CA VAL A 27 3.49 6.86 10.24
C VAL A 27 3.47 8.32 10.69
N ASP A 28 4.65 8.90 10.84
CA ASP A 28 4.77 10.30 11.21
C ASP A 28 4.46 11.23 10.03
N HIS A 29 3.92 12.42 10.33
CA HIS A 29 3.43 13.36 9.29
C HIS A 29 4.51 13.79 8.30
N SER A 30 5.77 13.85 8.73
CA SER A 30 6.92 14.22 7.90
C SER A 30 7.27 13.18 6.83
N GLN A 31 6.83 11.93 7.00
CA GLN A 31 7.18 10.80 6.15
C GLN A 31 6.06 10.41 5.16
N ILE A 32 4.92 11.10 5.18
CA ILE A 32 3.73 10.74 4.40
C ILE A 32 3.97 10.77 2.89
N VAL A 33 4.78 11.72 2.40
CA VAL A 33 5.13 11.84 0.98
C VAL A 33 5.91 10.60 0.53
N GLN A 34 6.85 10.12 1.34
CA GLN A 34 7.67 8.96 1.00
C GLN A 34 6.83 7.67 1.00
N LEU A 35 5.88 7.55 1.94
CA LEU A 35 4.92 6.44 1.97
C LEU A 35 4.08 6.39 0.68
N GLU A 36 3.50 7.52 0.27
CA GLU A 36 2.67 7.61 -0.93
C GLU A 36 3.47 7.32 -2.21
N CYS A 37 4.71 7.81 -2.28
CA CYS A 37 5.58 7.49 -3.40
C CYS A 37 5.90 5.99 -3.51
N LEU A 38 6.04 5.28 -2.38
CA LEU A 38 6.23 3.81 -2.37
C LEU A 38 4.95 3.06 -2.76
N ARG A 39 3.77 3.47 -2.27
CA ARG A 39 2.48 2.86 -2.65
C ARG A 39 2.20 2.99 -4.15
N ARG A 40 2.65 4.09 -4.76
CA ARG A 40 2.54 4.34 -6.21
C ARG A 40 3.67 3.70 -7.03
N GLY A 41 4.66 3.08 -6.37
CA GLY A 41 5.81 2.48 -7.05
C GLY A 41 6.72 3.48 -7.76
N ILE A 42 6.62 4.77 -7.43
CA ILE A 42 7.39 5.90 -8.00
C ILE A 42 8.59 6.30 -7.12
N TRP A 43 8.94 5.47 -6.13
CA TRP A 43 10.09 5.63 -5.24
C TRP A 43 10.45 4.28 -4.60
N GLY A 44 11.61 4.20 -3.95
CA GLY A 44 12.08 3.00 -3.24
C GLY A 44 13.32 2.36 -3.86
N THR A 45 13.77 1.24 -3.29
CA THR A 45 14.92 0.49 -3.80
C THR A 45 14.58 -0.16 -5.14
N LYS A 46 15.59 -0.68 -5.85
CA LYS A 46 15.45 -1.51 -7.08
C LYS A 46 14.37 -2.60 -6.94
N SER A 47 14.04 -3.00 -5.71
CA SER A 47 13.01 -3.99 -5.36
C SER A 47 11.55 -3.52 -5.48
N LEU A 48 11.27 -2.23 -5.33
CA LEU A 48 9.91 -1.67 -5.27
C LEU A 48 9.55 -0.79 -6.48
N TRP A 49 10.54 -0.15 -7.11
CA TRP A 49 10.32 0.71 -8.27
C TRP A 49 9.62 -0.02 -9.42
N GLY A 50 8.48 0.51 -9.87
CA GLY A 50 7.71 0.01 -11.02
C GLY A 50 7.08 -1.38 -10.85
N ARG A 51 7.10 -1.97 -9.65
CA ARG A 51 6.55 -3.31 -9.38
C ARG A 51 5.32 -3.33 -8.51
N VAL A 52 4.96 -2.19 -7.94
CA VAL A 52 3.71 -2.03 -7.18
C VAL A 52 2.60 -1.72 -8.19
N VAL A 53 1.72 -2.69 -8.43
CA VAL A 53 0.57 -2.55 -9.32
C VAL A 53 -0.68 -2.90 -8.53
N THR A 54 -1.55 -1.91 -8.32
CA THR A 54 -2.88 -2.15 -7.76
C THR A 54 -3.84 -2.31 -8.93
N TYR A 55 -4.37 -3.52 -9.15
CA TYR A 55 -5.44 -3.72 -10.11
C TYR A 55 -6.75 -3.23 -9.48
N GLY A 56 -7.27 -2.12 -9.97
CA GLY A 56 -8.62 -1.64 -9.65
C GLY A 56 -9.68 -2.54 -10.27
N GLY A 57 -9.71 -3.81 -9.87
CA GLY A 57 -10.80 -4.71 -10.19
C GLY A 57 -12.02 -4.21 -9.46
N ASN A 58 -13.05 -3.82 -10.20
CA ASN A 58 -14.33 -3.39 -9.69
C ASN A 58 -15.01 -4.56 -8.96
N TRP A 59 -14.57 -4.86 -7.74
CA TRP A 59 -15.09 -5.94 -6.88
C TRP A 59 -16.57 -5.70 -6.50
N GLY A 60 -17.03 -4.46 -6.65
CA GLY A 60 -18.44 -4.09 -6.49
C GLY A 60 -19.36 -4.57 -7.62
N ALA A 61 -18.85 -4.80 -8.84
CA ALA A 61 -19.67 -5.29 -9.95
C ALA A 61 -19.87 -6.81 -9.91
N ALA A 62 -18.95 -7.56 -9.29
CA ALA A 62 -19.03 -9.02 -9.19
C ALA A 62 -19.92 -9.49 -8.03
N HIS A 63 -20.12 -8.65 -7.00
CA HIS A 63 -20.96 -8.98 -5.84
C HIS A 63 -22.40 -8.43 -5.91
N GLY A 64 -22.74 -7.62 -6.92
CA GLY A 64 -24.10 -7.12 -7.14
C GLY A 64 -25.06 -8.10 -7.83
N ALA A 65 -24.61 -9.32 -8.16
CA ALA A 65 -25.40 -10.35 -8.82
C ALA A 65 -25.92 -11.45 -7.86
N TYR A 66 -25.65 -11.33 -6.55
CA TYR A 66 -26.18 -12.20 -5.52
C TYR A 66 -26.78 -11.36 -4.38
N GLY A 67 -28.10 -11.14 -4.43
CA GLY A 67 -28.88 -10.69 -3.28
C GLY A 67 -29.61 -9.38 -3.49
N ASP A 68 -30.85 -9.50 -3.97
CA ASP A 68 -32.06 -9.08 -3.24
C ASP A 68 -31.84 -8.57 -1.80
#